data_AF-A0A3B5AGG2-F1
#
_entry.id   AF-A0A3B5AGG2-F1
#
_cell.length_a   1.000
_cell.length_b   1.000
_cell.length_c   1.000
_cell.angle_alpha   90.00
_cell.angle_beta   90.00
_cell.angle_gamma   90.00
#
_symmetry.space_group_name_H-M   'P 1'
#
loop_
_entity.id
_entity.type
_entity.pdbx_description
1 polymer ?
#
loop_
_entity_poly.entity_id
_entity_poly.type
_entity_poly.pdbx_seq_one_letter_code
_entity_poly.pdbx_strand_id
1 'polypeptide(L)'
;TNDPSNIKLLLFLSFTFASVHLQSLTEGAGSYYHLTHSELVALLVQREAELERDLEDYIDTLLVRIMEQKPTLLQVRSKFK
;
A
#
# COMPACT_ATOMS: atom_id res chain seq x y z
N THR A 1 -23.36 -29.22 -27.58
CA THR A 1 -23.96 -28.59 -28.76
C THR A 1 -23.32 -27.21 -28.91
N ASN A 2 -22.38 -27.05 -29.86
CA ASN A 2 -21.66 -25.79 -30.09
C ASN A 2 -22.56 -24.81 -30.82
N ASP A 3 -23.51 -24.19 -30.10
CA ASP A 3 -24.34 -23.12 -30.64
C ASP A 3 -23.48 -21.85 -30.82
N PRO A 4 -23.33 -21.32 -32.03
CA PRO A 4 -22.52 -20.12 -32.29
C PRO A 4 -22.99 -18.88 -31.50
N SER A 5 -24.23 -18.89 -31.01
CA SER A 5 -24.78 -17.84 -30.15
C SER A 5 -24.11 -17.81 -28.76
N ASN A 6 -23.76 -18.97 -28.21
CA ASN A 6 -23.06 -19.06 -26.92
C ASN A 6 -21.60 -18.57 -27.02
N ILE A 7 -20.92 -18.84 -28.14
CA ILE A 7 -19.54 -18.37 -28.36
C ILE A 7 -19.52 -16.85 -28.49
N LYS A 8 -20.49 -16.26 -29.20
CA LYS A 8 -20.63 -14.79 -29.29
C LYS A 8 -20.91 -14.14 -27.95
N LEU A 9 -21.77 -14.74 -27.13
CA LEU A 9 -22.08 -14.24 -25.79
C LEU A 9 -20.86 -14.32 -24.87
N LEU A 10 -20.10 -15.42 -24.94
CA LEU A 10 -18.87 -15.60 -24.16
C LEU A 10 -17.79 -14.58 -24.55
N LEU A 11 -17.61 -14.31 -25.86
CA LEU A 11 -16.68 -13.28 -26.34
C LEU A 11 -17.10 -11.88 -25.91
N PHE A 12 -18.40 -11.58 -25.96
CA PHE A 12 -18.93 -10.29 -25.51
C PHE A 12 -18.69 -10.09 -24.00
N LEU A 13 -18.99 -11.10 -23.17
CA LEU A 13 -18.73 -11.05 -21.73
C LEU A 13 -17.23 -10.93 -21.41
N SER A 14 -16.37 -11.61 -22.17
CA SER A 14 -14.92 -11.52 -22.01
C SER A 14 -14.41 -10.12 -22.34
N PHE A 15 -14.93 -9.52 -23.42
CA PHE A 15 -14.56 -8.18 -23.86
C PHE A 15 -15.06 -7.09 -22.92
N THR A 16 -16.30 -7.19 -22.44
CA THR A 16 -16.85 -6.24 -21.46
C THR A 16 -16.14 -6.36 -20.12
N PHE A 17 -15.84 -7.58 -19.65
CA PHE A 17 -15.05 -7.80 -18.45
C PHE A 17 -13.64 -7.22 -18.57
N ALA A 18 -12.95 -7.45 -19.70
CA ALA A 18 -11.63 -6.88 -19.95
C ALA A 18 -11.66 -5.34 -20.04
N SER A 19 -12.66 -4.76 -20.70
CA SER A 19 -12.84 -3.29 -20.78
C SER A 19 -13.08 -2.66 -19.41
N VAL A 20 -13.97 -3.25 -18.59
CA VAL A 20 -14.27 -2.75 -17.24
C VAL A 20 -13.02 -2.86 -16.33
N HIS A 21 -12.24 -3.93 -16.48
CA HIS A 21 -11.03 -4.10 -15.69
C HIS A 21 -9.91 -3.14 -16.13
N LEU A 22 -9.79 -2.85 -17.42
CA LEU A 22 -8.82 -1.89 -17.95
C LEU A 22 -9.13 -0.45 -17.53
N GLN A 23 -10.42 -0.09 -17.45
CA GLN A 23 -10.87 1.21 -16.93
C GLN A 23 -10.44 1.44 -15.47
N SER A 24 -10.52 0.40 -14.63
CA SER A 24 -10.07 0.49 -13.23
C SER A 24 -8.55 0.73 -13.09
N LEU A 25 -7.74 0.24 -14.04
CA LEU A 25 -6.29 0.43 -14.03
C LEU A 25 -5.89 1.84 -14.47
N THR A 26 -6.62 2.42 -15.43
CA THR A 26 -6.28 3.74 -15.99
C THR A 26 -6.78 4.92 -15.15
N GLU A 27 -7.85 4.75 -14.38
CA GLU A 27 -8.38 5.83 -13.51
C GLU A 27 -7.44 6.13 -12.32
N GLY A 28 -6.69 5.13 -11.84
CA GLY A 28 -5.66 5.32 -10.80
C GLY A 28 -4.28 5.69 -11.36
N ALA A 29 -3.91 5.16 -12.53
CA ALA A 29 -2.59 5.39 -13.12
C ALA A 29 -2.45 6.78 -13.76
N GLY A 30 -3.52 7.36 -14.31
CA GLY A 30 -3.52 8.68 -14.96
C GLY A 30 -3.11 9.84 -14.05
N SER A 31 -3.41 9.74 -12.75
CA SER A 31 -3.23 10.82 -11.77
C SER A 31 -1.75 11.13 -11.47
N TYR A 32 -0.85 10.16 -11.69
CA TYR A 32 0.58 10.31 -11.42
C TYR A 32 1.36 10.93 -12.60
N TYR A 33 0.80 10.88 -13.82
CA TYR A 33 1.46 11.41 -15.02
C TYR A 33 1.32 12.92 -15.21
N HIS A 34 0.45 13.57 -14.43
CA HIS A 34 0.21 15.01 -14.48
C HIS A 34 0.95 15.79 -13.38
N LEU A 35 1.55 15.08 -12.42
CA LEU A 35 2.30 15.70 -11.33
C LEU A 35 3.66 16.16 -11.84
N THR A 36 4.03 17.38 -11.50
CA THR A 36 5.40 17.85 -11.66
C THR A 36 6.34 17.00 -10.81
N HIS A 37 7.62 16.91 -11.19
CA HIS A 37 8.63 16.15 -10.41
C HIS A 37 8.63 16.56 -8.92
N SER A 38 8.41 17.85 -8.65
CA SER A 38 8.34 18.40 -7.29
C SER A 38 7.11 17.91 -6.50
N GLU A 39 5.95 17.73 -7.14
CA GLU A 39 4.75 17.20 -6.47
C GLU A 39 4.87 15.71 -6.19
N LEU A 40 5.49 14.92 -7.09
CA LEU A 40 5.82 13.52 -6.82
C LEU A 40 6.78 13.38 -5.64
N VAL A 41 7.83 14.22 -5.58
CA VAL A 41 8.76 14.24 -4.45
C VAL A 41 8.05 14.65 -3.15
N ALA A 42 7.18 15.66 -3.19
CA ALA A 42 6.40 16.07 -2.02
C ALA A 42 5.50 14.94 -1.50
N LEU A 43 4.83 14.19 -2.39
CA LEU A 43 4.02 13.04 -2.01
C LEU A 43 4.86 11.89 -1.44
N LEU A 44 6.04 11.63 -1.99
CA LEU A 44 6.96 10.62 -1.45
C LEU A 44 7.43 11.00 -0.05
N VAL A 45 7.88 12.24 0.14
CA VAL A 45 8.31 12.76 1.45
C VAL A 45 7.15 12.74 2.46
N GLN A 46 5.93 13.09 2.03
CA GLN A 46 4.76 13.01 2.90
C GLN A 46 4.50 11.57 3.35
N ARG A 47 4.60 10.60 2.44
CA ARG A 47 4.40 9.18 2.77
C ARG A 47 5.50 8.64 3.68
N GLU A 48 6.75 9.03 3.46
CA GLU A 48 7.86 8.69 4.36
C GLU A 48 7.61 9.24 5.77
N ALA A 49 7.21 10.50 5.90
CA ALA A 49 6.89 11.10 7.20
C ALA A 49 5.68 10.46 7.89
N GLU A 50 4.66 10.06 7.14
CA GLU A 50 3.51 9.29 7.66
C GLU A 50 3.95 7.92 8.19
N LEU A 51 4.80 7.21 7.44
CA LEU A 51 5.33 5.90 7.85
C LEU A 51 6.26 6.00 9.06
N GLU A 52 7.10 7.03 9.12
CA GLU A 52 7.95 7.30 10.29
C GLU A 52 7.09 7.54 11.54
N ARG A 53 6.03 8.34 11.43
CA ARG A 53 5.11 8.60 12.54
C ARG A 53 4.39 7.33 13.00
N ASP A 54 3.89 6.51 12.07
CA ASP A 54 3.19 5.27 12.41
C ASP A 54 4.14 4.26 13.10
N LEU A 55 5.42 4.25 12.71
CA LEU A 55 6.46 3.46 13.37
C LEU A 55 6.79 3.98 14.77
N GLU A 56 6.89 5.30 14.95
CA GLU A 56 7.09 5.93 16.26
C GLU A 56 5.93 5.61 17.21
N ASP A 57 4.67 5.76 16.78
CA ASP A 57 3.49 5.43 17.58
C ASP A 57 3.46 3.94 17.98
N TYR A 58 3.89 3.05 17.08
CA TYR A 58 3.99 1.63 17.37
C TYR A 58 5.10 1.33 18.38
N ILE A 59 6.26 1.98 18.25
CA ILE A 59 7.36 1.88 19.21
C ILE A 59 6.88 2.34 20.59
N ASP A 60 6.22 3.48 20.69
CA ASP A 60 5.70 4.03 21.95
C ASP A 60 4.70 3.08 22.62
N THR A 61 3.76 2.54 21.85
CA THR A 61 2.78 1.55 22.33
C THR A 61 3.47 0.29 22.87
N LEU A 62 4.49 -0.19 22.17
CA LEU A 62 5.27 -1.34 22.62
C LEU A 62 6.10 -1.03 23.86
N LEU A 63 6.71 0.15 23.94
CA LEU A 63 7.51 0.57 25.08
C LEU A 63 6.67 0.62 26.36
N VAL A 64 5.47 1.20 26.31
CA VAL A 64 4.54 1.21 27.45
C VAL A 64 4.27 -0.21 27.94
N ARG A 65 3.92 -1.13 27.03
CA ARG A 65 3.65 -2.53 27.38
C ARG A 65 4.87 -3.24 27.97
N ILE A 66 6.07 -2.98 27.44
CA ILE A 66 7.32 -3.56 27.95
C ILE A 66 7.63 -3.01 29.35
N MET A 67 7.47 -1.71 29.56
CA MET A 67 7.71 -1.07 30.85
C MET A 67 6.78 -1.63 31.94
N GLU A 68 5.52 -1.92 31.60
CA GLU A 68 4.56 -2.52 32.53
C GLU A 68 4.84 -4.00 32.82
N GLN A 69 5.17 -4.80 31.79
CA GLN A 69 5.24 -6.26 31.94
C GLN A 69 6.64 -6.81 32.19
N LYS A 70 7.66 -6.29 31.52
CA LYS A 70 9.05 -6.80 31.54
C LYS A 70 10.07 -5.67 31.32
N PRO A 71 10.23 -4.74 32.29
CA PRO A 71 11.11 -3.58 32.14
C PRO A 71 12.59 -3.95 31.96
N THR A 72 13.00 -5.17 32.34
CA THR A 72 14.37 -5.66 32.15
C THR A 72 14.78 -5.81 30.69
N LEU A 73 13.82 -5.91 29.75
CA LEU A 73 14.12 -5.96 28.32
C LEU A 73 14.71 -4.65 27.79
N LEU A 74 14.43 -3.52 28.46
CA LEU A 74 15.01 -2.22 28.14
C LEU A 74 16.41 -2.02 28.75
N GLN A 75 16.95 -3.01 29.47
CA GLN A 75 18.30 -2.93 30.02
C GLN A 75 19.32 -2.99 28.89
N VAL A 76 19.94 -1.84 28.61
CA VAL A 76 21.10 -1.75 27.73
C VAL A 76 22.28 -2.40 28.45
N ARG A 77 22.53 -3.70 28.20
CA ARG A 77 23.84 -4.27 28.53
C ARG A 77 24.85 -3.62 27.61
N SER A 78 25.72 -2.79 28.19
CA SER A 78 26.92 -2.29 27.51
C SER A 78 27.71 -3.51 27.02
N LYS A 79 27.57 -3.82 25.73
CA LYS A 79 28.37 -4.86 25.09
C LYS A 79 29.71 -4.23 24.74
N PHE A 80 30.65 -4.38 25.68
CA PHE A 80 32.10 -4.24 25.55
C PHE A 80 32.68 -2.81 25.56
N LYS A 81 33.79 -2.72 26.33
CA LYS A 81 34.72 -1.59 26.53
C LYS A 81 35.94 -1.82 25.64
#